data_AF-A0A2G6AV67-F1
#
_entry.id   AF-A0A2G6AV67-F1
#
_cell.length_a   1.000
_cell.length_b   1.000
_cell.length_c   1.000
_cell.angle_alpha   90.00
_cell.angle_beta   90.00
_cell.angle_gamma   90.00
#
_symmetry.space_group_name_H-M   'P 1'
#
loop_
_entity.id
_entity.type
_entity.pdbx_description
1 polymer ?
#
loop_
_entity_poly.entity_id
_entity_poly.type
_entity_poly.pdbx_seq_one_letter_code
_entity_poly.pdbx_strand_id
1 'polypeptide(L)'
;MVDFLVFVVGLVFMVGTVMLIWAFIKKKPKKKAAIITGIGFVLVAIVGSLLPETEDDIVAEKEKVVVDSQTKNDSNSQTENIDVKKEKKTEVNVLDVSGKIKASASQGVIDVNVKTNIPDGGLIKLSILDNELKTIEDYATVENGEISKTMKIPEDRMPGEYMVSAFFNFDDKQHPQPEEIKNTYGNKGEKITGDLEFFNSIDGKNADFEPVNIPYPSPSVVEEKKTTDFENSILELIELSGGIITKIYPAEEDWSIVKVVVSDTWYISADHEKERFVEQVGGTIEKYVIGAGKTDGVVHTYFVDSYGKELATPKILGGYKIKR
;
A
#
# COMPACT_ATOMS: atom_id res chain seq x y z
N MET A 1 -29.89 -11.13 -15.88
CA MET A 1 -29.51 -11.29 -14.45
C MET A 1 -28.44 -10.28 -14.04
N VAL A 2 -27.47 -10.02 -14.93
CA VAL A 2 -26.42 -9.00 -14.78
C VAL A 2 -26.96 -7.59 -14.46
N ASP A 3 -27.98 -7.11 -15.18
CA ASP A 3 -28.53 -5.75 -14.95
C ASP A 3 -29.14 -5.55 -13.54
N PHE A 4 -29.73 -6.61 -12.98
CA PHE A 4 -30.27 -6.57 -11.62
C PHE A 4 -29.14 -6.59 -10.58
N LEU A 5 -28.06 -7.34 -10.83
CA LEU A 5 -26.90 -7.41 -9.96
C LEU A 5 -26.12 -6.08 -9.96
N VAL A 6 -25.92 -5.47 -11.12
CA VAL A 6 -25.31 -4.13 -11.26
C VAL A 6 -26.16 -3.07 -10.54
N PHE A 7 -27.49 -3.16 -10.64
CA PHE A 7 -28.39 -2.28 -9.91
C PHE A 7 -28.27 -2.46 -8.38
N VAL A 8 -28.22 -3.70 -7.89
CA VAL A 8 -28.08 -3.99 -6.45
C VAL A 8 -26.72 -3.53 -5.92
N VAL A 9 -25.63 -3.76 -6.66
CA VAL A 9 -24.28 -3.28 -6.30
C VAL A 9 -24.24 -1.75 -6.26
N GLY A 10 -24.83 -1.08 -7.26
CA GLY A 10 -24.94 0.38 -7.28
C GLY A 10 -25.74 0.94 -6.08
N LEU A 11 -26.79 0.25 -5.66
CA LEU A 11 -27.63 0.65 -4.52
C LEU A 11 -26.89 0.47 -3.19
N VAL A 12 -26.15 -0.64 -3.02
CA VAL A 12 -25.28 -0.86 -1.85
C VAL A 12 -24.19 0.20 -1.76
N PHE A 13 -23.59 0.56 -2.89
CA PHE A 13 -22.56 1.60 -2.96
C PHE A 13 -23.11 2.99 -2.63
N MET A 14 -24.30 3.32 -3.15
CA MET A 14 -24.96 4.59 -2.87
C MET A 14 -25.34 4.71 -1.39
N VAL A 15 -25.88 3.63 -0.78
CA VAL A 15 -26.20 3.59 0.65
C VAL A 15 -24.93 3.72 1.50
N GLY A 16 -23.85 3.04 1.14
CA GLY A 16 -22.55 3.16 1.81
C GLY A 16 -22.00 4.58 1.76
N THR A 17 -22.09 5.24 0.60
CA THR A 17 -21.64 6.62 0.40
C THR A 17 -22.47 7.61 1.23
N VAL A 18 -23.80 7.44 1.26
CA VAL A 18 -24.70 8.29 2.07
C VAL A 18 -24.45 8.09 3.56
N MET A 19 -24.23 6.86 4.03
CA MET A 19 -23.87 6.61 5.44
C MET A 19 -22.53 7.24 5.83
N LEU A 20 -21.55 7.23 4.92
CA LEU A 20 -20.22 7.81 5.12
C LEU A 20 -20.29 9.34 5.20
N ILE A 21 -21.03 9.97 4.28
CA ILE A 21 -21.31 11.42 4.31
C ILE A 21 -22.06 11.79 5.59
N TRP A 22 -23.07 11.00 5.99
CA TRP A 22 -23.83 11.25 7.21
C TRP A 22 -22.99 11.07 8.48
N ALA A 23 -22.08 10.09 8.50
CA ALA A 23 -21.11 9.90 9.58
C ALA A 23 -20.16 11.09 9.71
N PHE A 24 -19.68 11.65 8.59
CA PHE A 24 -18.87 12.87 8.56
C PHE A 24 -19.62 14.12 9.04
N ILE A 25 -20.91 14.25 8.71
CA ILE A 25 -21.73 15.40 9.09
C ILE A 25 -22.14 15.36 10.58
N LYS A 26 -22.50 14.17 11.12
CA LYS A 26 -23.05 14.07 12.49
C LYS A 26 -22.04 13.84 13.60
N LYS A 27 -20.82 13.37 13.33
CA LYS A 27 -19.78 13.21 14.36
C LYS A 27 -18.42 13.54 13.80
N LYS A 28 -17.62 14.35 14.53
CA LYS A 28 -16.18 14.49 14.27
C LYS A 28 -15.56 13.09 14.31
N PRO A 29 -15.15 12.49 13.18
CA PRO A 29 -14.59 11.16 13.20
C PRO A 29 -13.23 11.26 13.90
N LYS A 30 -12.98 10.40 14.89
CA LYS A 30 -11.61 10.25 15.42
C LYS A 30 -10.75 9.77 14.24
N LYS A 31 -9.59 10.44 14.04
CA LYS A 31 -8.72 10.39 12.84
C LYS A 31 -8.47 9.00 12.20
N LYS A 32 -8.63 7.91 12.94
CA LYS A 32 -8.38 6.53 12.49
C LYS A 32 -9.51 5.92 11.62
N ALA A 33 -10.76 6.36 11.76
CA ALA A 33 -11.89 5.76 11.01
C ALA A 33 -11.91 6.15 9.52
N ALA A 34 -11.38 7.33 9.17
CA ALA A 34 -11.35 7.81 7.78
C ALA A 34 -10.27 7.11 6.92
N ILE A 35 -9.21 6.59 7.55
CA ILE A 35 -8.08 5.97 6.86
C ILE A 35 -8.43 4.54 6.40
N ILE A 36 -9.14 3.77 7.24
CA ILE A 36 -9.56 2.39 6.93
C ILE A 36 -10.56 2.35 5.77
N THR A 37 -11.45 3.34 5.66
CA THR A 37 -12.41 3.42 4.55
C THR A 37 -11.76 3.92 3.24
N GLY A 38 -10.69 4.71 3.33
CA GLY A 38 -9.92 5.16 2.17
C GLY A 38 -9.08 4.04 1.54
N ILE A 39 -8.41 3.22 2.36
CA ILE A 39 -7.56 2.11 1.89
C ILE A 39 -8.41 0.99 1.25
N GLY A 40 -9.58 0.69 1.83
CA GLY A 40 -10.51 -0.29 1.24
C GLY A 40 -11.06 0.13 -0.13
N PHE A 41 -11.22 1.43 -0.38
CA PHE A 41 -11.74 1.94 -1.65
C PHE A 41 -10.69 1.88 -2.79
N VAL A 42 -9.41 2.06 -2.46
CA VAL A 42 -8.30 1.96 -3.41
C VAL A 42 -8.06 0.50 -3.83
N LEU A 43 -8.17 -0.45 -2.90
CA LEU A 43 -8.00 -1.88 -3.22
C LEU A 43 -9.15 -2.44 -4.09
N VAL A 44 -10.39 -2.01 -3.87
CA VAL A 44 -11.54 -2.43 -4.70
C VAL A 44 -11.46 -1.85 -6.12
N ALA A 45 -10.91 -0.64 -6.30
CA ALA A 45 -10.72 -0.04 -7.62
C ALA A 45 -9.62 -0.74 -8.45
N ILE A 46 -8.58 -1.27 -7.80
CA ILE A 46 -7.49 -2.00 -8.48
C ILE A 46 -7.96 -3.40 -8.89
N VAL A 47 -8.65 -4.12 -7.99
CA VAL A 47 -9.15 -5.48 -8.28
C VAL A 47 -10.25 -5.48 -9.35
N GLY A 48 -11.11 -4.44 -9.39
CA GLY A 48 -12.15 -4.31 -10.41
C GLY A 48 -11.63 -4.05 -11.84
N SER A 49 -10.37 -3.63 -12.00
CA SER A 49 -9.78 -3.32 -13.31
C SER A 49 -9.05 -4.50 -13.98
N LEU A 50 -8.91 -5.64 -13.28
CA LEU A 50 -8.05 -6.77 -13.70
C LEU A 50 -8.79 -8.10 -13.90
N LEU A 51 -10.13 -8.12 -13.82
CA LEU A 51 -10.90 -9.35 -14.05
C LEU A 51 -11.40 -9.43 -15.51
N PRO A 52 -11.04 -10.47 -16.28
CA PRO A 52 -11.73 -10.81 -17.52
C PRO A 52 -13.14 -11.35 -17.23
N GLU A 53 -14.11 -11.04 -18.11
CA GLU A 53 -15.48 -11.56 -18.08
C GLU A 53 -15.48 -13.08 -18.23
N THR A 54 -16.05 -13.80 -17.26
CA THR A 54 -16.42 -15.20 -17.44
C THR A 54 -17.77 -15.54 -16.82
N GLU A 55 -18.48 -16.36 -17.58
CA GLU A 55 -19.86 -16.83 -17.47
C GLU A 55 -20.14 -17.75 -16.27
N ASP A 56 -21.44 -17.96 -16.07
CA ASP A 56 -22.17 -18.60 -14.98
C ASP A 56 -21.72 -20.01 -14.56
N ASP A 57 -21.86 -20.33 -13.26
CA ASP A 57 -22.77 -21.43 -12.85
C ASP A 57 -23.17 -21.40 -11.37
N ILE A 58 -24.35 -22.00 -11.12
CA ILE A 58 -25.31 -21.83 -10.02
C ILE A 58 -24.98 -22.81 -8.84
N VAL A 59 -25.37 -22.58 -7.57
CA VAL A 59 -26.55 -23.18 -6.89
C VAL A 59 -26.66 -22.71 -5.42
N ALA A 60 -27.93 -22.51 -5.01
CA ALA A 60 -28.51 -22.16 -3.70
C ALA A 60 -28.12 -23.12 -2.54
N GLU A 61 -28.33 -22.85 -1.24
CA GLU A 61 -29.63 -22.67 -0.59
C GLU A 61 -29.49 -22.25 0.90
N LYS A 62 -30.61 -21.76 1.44
CA LYS A 62 -30.93 -21.15 2.73
C LYS A 62 -30.77 -22.09 3.94
N GLU A 63 -30.57 -21.53 5.14
CA GLU A 63 -31.61 -21.54 6.19
C GLU A 63 -31.34 -20.57 7.36
N LYS A 64 -32.44 -20.06 7.91
CA LYS A 64 -32.55 -19.17 9.08
C LYS A 64 -32.58 -20.01 10.35
N VAL A 65 -32.06 -19.50 11.48
CA VAL A 65 -32.75 -19.58 12.78
C VAL A 65 -32.44 -18.33 13.62
N VAL A 66 -33.54 -17.73 14.11
CA VAL A 66 -33.64 -16.69 15.13
C VAL A 66 -33.72 -17.38 16.48
N VAL A 67 -33.17 -16.81 17.56
CA VAL A 67 -33.88 -16.54 18.84
C VAL A 67 -32.94 -15.93 19.88
N ASP A 68 -33.42 -14.77 20.30
CA ASP A 68 -33.12 -13.89 21.43
C ASP A 68 -33.17 -14.57 22.81
N SER A 69 -32.43 -14.06 23.79
CA SER A 69 -32.90 -13.92 25.19
C SER A 69 -31.87 -13.21 26.07
N GLN A 70 -32.31 -12.07 26.58
CA GLN A 70 -31.74 -11.21 27.60
C GLN A 70 -31.63 -11.88 28.99
N THR A 71 -30.74 -11.39 29.87
CA THR A 71 -31.09 -10.61 31.09
C THR A 71 -30.10 -10.79 32.27
N LYS A 72 -29.44 -9.67 32.59
CA LYS A 72 -29.10 -9.02 33.90
C LYS A 72 -28.79 -9.82 35.19
N ASN A 73 -27.78 -9.33 35.93
CA ASN A 73 -27.85 -8.54 37.20
C ASN A 73 -26.50 -8.70 37.95
N ASP A 74 -25.72 -7.64 38.14
CA ASP A 74 -25.72 -6.69 39.28
C ASP A 74 -25.28 -7.29 40.62
N SER A 75 -24.07 -6.93 41.09
CA SER A 75 -23.93 -6.15 42.34
C SER A 75 -22.49 -5.77 42.69
N ASN A 76 -22.45 -4.71 43.48
CA ASN A 76 -21.43 -3.70 43.69
C ASN A 76 -20.89 -3.75 45.15
N SER A 77 -19.65 -3.28 45.37
CA SER A 77 -19.11 -2.54 46.55
C SER A 77 -17.65 -2.97 46.86
N GLN A 78 -16.64 -2.08 46.72
CA GLN A 78 -16.19 -1.07 47.70
C GLN A 78 -15.64 -1.70 48.99
N THR A 79 -14.47 -1.43 49.56
CA THR A 79 -13.38 -0.43 49.40
C THR A 79 -12.19 -0.94 50.24
N GLU A 80 -10.93 -0.60 49.93
CA GLU A 80 -9.97 0.00 50.89
C GLU A 80 -8.58 0.23 50.27
N ASN A 81 -8.15 1.49 50.35
CA ASN A 81 -6.83 1.98 50.00
C ASN A 81 -5.85 1.66 51.14
N ILE A 82 -4.74 1.01 50.82
CA ILE A 82 -3.51 1.11 51.61
C ILE A 82 -2.39 1.52 50.64
N ASP A 83 -1.94 2.76 50.82
CA ASP A 83 -0.87 3.40 50.09
C ASP A 83 0.48 2.87 50.60
N VAL A 84 1.09 1.96 49.83
CA VAL A 84 2.51 1.59 49.99
C VAL A 84 3.19 1.87 48.66
N LYS A 85 4.03 2.91 48.64
CA LYS A 85 4.98 3.21 47.56
C LYS A 85 5.81 1.97 47.22
N LYS A 86 5.39 1.23 46.20
CA LYS A 86 6.21 0.32 45.39
C LYS A 86 6.49 1.02 44.08
N GLU A 87 7.75 1.02 43.66
CA GLU A 87 8.13 1.31 42.28
C GLU A 87 7.25 0.46 41.35
N LYS A 88 6.37 1.11 40.59
CA LYS A 88 5.59 0.44 39.54
C LYS A 88 6.58 -0.02 38.46
N LYS A 89 7.06 -1.26 38.56
CA LYS A 89 7.21 -2.07 37.35
C LYS A 89 5.82 -2.13 36.74
N THR A 90 5.58 -1.33 35.71
CA THR A 90 4.39 -1.48 34.89
C THR A 90 4.43 -2.93 34.38
N GLU A 91 3.55 -3.76 34.92
CA GLU A 91 3.39 -5.14 34.49
C GLU A 91 3.04 -5.07 33.00
N VAL A 92 3.99 -5.45 32.14
CA VAL A 92 3.77 -5.41 30.70
C VAL A 92 2.72 -6.49 30.42
N ASN A 93 1.53 -6.07 30.00
CA ASN A 93 0.49 -7.01 29.62
C ASN A 93 0.94 -7.69 28.33
N VAL A 94 1.51 -8.89 28.46
CA VAL A 94 2.02 -9.69 27.32
C VAL A 94 0.90 -10.05 26.34
N LEU A 95 -0.36 -10.05 26.78
CA LEU A 95 -1.51 -10.30 25.90
C LEU A 95 -1.77 -9.13 24.95
N ASP A 96 -1.39 -7.91 25.32
CA ASP A 96 -1.48 -6.72 24.46
C ASP A 96 -0.22 -6.65 23.61
N VAL A 97 -0.21 -7.35 22.48
CA VAL A 97 0.99 -7.53 21.66
C VAL A 97 1.42 -6.20 21.08
N SER A 98 2.70 -5.87 21.27
CA SER A 98 3.31 -4.64 20.78
C SER A 98 4.72 -4.90 20.30
N GLY A 99 5.15 -4.14 19.30
CA GLY A 99 6.53 -4.12 18.88
C GLY A 99 6.79 -3.25 17.67
N LYS A 100 8.05 -3.22 17.24
CA LYS A 100 8.53 -2.38 16.14
C LYS A 100 9.60 -3.09 15.35
N ILE A 101 9.54 -2.95 14.03
CA ILE A 101 10.55 -3.39 13.09
C ILE A 101 11.56 -2.24 12.88
N LYS A 102 12.83 -2.59 12.78
CA LYS A 102 13.89 -1.76 12.21
C LYS A 102 14.63 -2.60 11.20
N ALA A 103 14.94 -2.04 10.04
CA ALA A 103 15.69 -2.75 9.03
C ALA A 103 16.75 -1.85 8.40
N SER A 104 17.83 -2.47 7.92
CA SER A 104 18.88 -1.80 7.15
C SER A 104 19.33 -2.72 6.01
N ALA A 105 19.52 -2.13 4.85
CA ALA A 105 19.97 -2.83 3.65
C ALA A 105 21.47 -2.60 3.40
N SER A 106 22.11 -3.61 2.83
CA SER A 106 23.39 -3.49 2.16
C SER A 106 23.43 -4.49 0.99
N GLN A 107 24.50 -4.50 0.20
CA GLN A 107 24.56 -5.40 -0.96
C GLN A 107 24.41 -6.87 -0.55
N GLY A 108 23.40 -7.54 -1.11
CA GLY A 108 23.14 -8.97 -0.92
C GLY A 108 22.43 -9.35 0.38
N VAL A 109 22.16 -8.40 1.29
CA VAL A 109 21.52 -8.70 2.58
C VAL A 109 20.63 -7.58 3.09
N ILE A 110 19.63 -7.95 3.89
CA ILE A 110 18.83 -7.04 4.71
C ILE A 110 18.89 -7.53 6.16
N ASP A 111 19.34 -6.66 7.06
CA ASP A 111 19.34 -6.91 8.50
C ASP A 111 18.02 -6.43 9.09
N VAL A 112 17.30 -7.34 9.75
CA VAL A 112 15.99 -7.11 10.36
C VAL A 112 16.10 -7.25 11.87
N ASN A 113 15.65 -6.22 12.57
CA ASN A 113 15.56 -6.20 14.02
C ASN A 113 14.13 -5.96 14.45
N VAL A 114 13.56 -6.84 15.26
CA VAL A 114 12.22 -6.68 15.83
C VAL A 114 12.34 -6.57 17.34
N LYS A 115 11.79 -5.50 17.92
CA LYS A 115 11.65 -5.35 19.37
C LYS A 115 10.19 -5.54 19.74
N THR A 116 9.90 -6.43 20.68
CA THR A 116 8.54 -6.87 21.00
C THR A 116 8.37 -7.18 22.49
N ASN A 117 7.12 -7.21 22.96
CA ASN A 117 6.78 -7.73 24.29
C ASN A 117 6.31 -9.21 24.27
N ILE A 118 6.37 -9.87 23.11
CA ILE A 118 6.09 -11.31 23.00
C ILE A 118 7.12 -12.08 23.86
N PRO A 119 6.69 -13.08 24.64
CA PRO A 119 7.59 -13.92 25.42
C PRO A 119 8.64 -14.63 24.58
N ASP A 120 9.77 -14.92 25.22
CA ASP A 120 10.85 -15.71 24.62
C ASP A 120 10.33 -17.06 24.11
N GLY A 121 10.87 -17.52 22.99
CA GLY A 121 10.35 -18.69 22.28
C GLY A 121 9.26 -18.39 21.25
N GLY A 122 8.66 -17.19 21.28
CA GLY A 122 7.70 -16.74 20.26
C GLY A 122 8.28 -16.81 18.87
N LEU A 123 7.57 -17.46 17.93
CA LEU A 123 8.03 -17.59 16.56
C LEU A 123 7.44 -16.47 15.68
N ILE A 124 8.29 -15.65 15.08
CA ILE A 124 7.90 -14.57 14.17
C ILE A 124 8.31 -14.94 12.75
N LYS A 125 7.36 -14.82 11.83
CA LYS A 125 7.61 -14.88 10.38
C LYS A 125 8.09 -13.51 9.93
N LEU A 126 9.29 -13.45 9.36
CA LEU A 126 9.83 -12.28 8.68
C LEU A 126 9.58 -12.43 7.18
N SER A 127 9.21 -11.33 6.53
CA SER A 127 8.94 -11.31 5.10
C SER A 127 9.55 -10.05 4.47
N ILE A 128 10.22 -10.23 3.34
CA ILE A 128 10.75 -9.14 2.52
C ILE A 128 10.07 -9.24 1.16
N LEU A 129 9.34 -8.19 0.78
CA LEU A 129 8.72 -8.03 -0.53
C LEU A 129 9.49 -7.00 -1.34
N ASP A 130 9.90 -7.36 -2.56
CA ASP A 130 10.54 -6.42 -3.48
C ASP A 130 9.53 -5.70 -4.40
N ASN A 131 10.06 -4.83 -5.27
CA ASN A 131 9.30 -4.09 -6.27
C ASN A 131 8.72 -4.96 -7.41
N GLU A 132 9.17 -6.21 -7.54
CA GLU A 132 8.63 -7.20 -8.48
C GLU A 132 7.59 -8.11 -7.82
N LEU A 133 7.16 -7.79 -6.59
CA LEU A 133 6.22 -8.55 -5.78
C LEU A 133 6.72 -9.96 -5.44
N LYS A 134 8.04 -10.20 -5.49
CA LYS A 134 8.66 -11.46 -5.13
C LYS A 134 9.06 -11.43 -3.66
N THR A 135 8.61 -12.43 -2.91
CA THR A 135 8.81 -12.52 -1.46
C THR A 135 10.03 -13.36 -1.09
N ILE A 136 10.70 -12.99 0.00
CA ILE A 136 11.67 -13.81 0.74
C ILE A 136 11.15 -13.93 2.18
N GLU A 137 11.07 -15.15 2.69
CA GLU A 137 10.52 -15.41 4.02
C GLU A 137 11.50 -16.20 4.88
N ASP A 138 11.53 -15.90 6.18
CA ASP A 138 12.28 -16.67 7.17
C ASP A 138 11.57 -16.58 8.52
N TYR A 139 11.93 -17.45 9.45
CA TYR A 139 11.42 -17.42 10.82
C TYR A 139 12.55 -17.09 11.80
N ALA A 140 12.17 -16.40 12.87
CA ALA A 140 13.06 -16.10 13.97
C ALA A 140 12.32 -16.21 15.30
N THR A 141 13.04 -16.68 16.31
CA THR A 141 12.54 -16.83 17.66
C THR A 141 12.87 -15.58 18.47
N VAL A 142 11.91 -15.11 19.27
CA VAL A 142 12.12 -14.00 20.21
C VAL A 142 13.05 -14.45 21.34
N GLU A 143 14.08 -13.66 21.60
CA GLU A 143 15.01 -13.83 22.71
C GLU A 143 15.18 -12.50 23.45
N ASN A 144 14.87 -12.47 24.74
CA ASN A 144 14.87 -11.25 25.57
C ASN A 144 14.06 -10.10 24.98
N GLY A 145 12.91 -10.41 24.36
CA GLY A 145 12.03 -9.44 23.71
C GLY A 145 12.57 -8.85 22.40
N GLU A 146 13.61 -9.45 21.81
CA GLU A 146 14.23 -8.98 20.58
C GLU A 146 14.46 -10.12 19.57
N ILE A 147 14.48 -9.77 18.29
CA ILE A 147 14.90 -10.61 17.17
C ILE A 147 15.94 -9.80 16.39
N SER A 148 17.05 -10.45 16.01
CA SER A 148 18.03 -9.91 15.07
C SER A 148 18.32 -10.97 14.02
N LYS A 149 17.98 -10.71 12.76
CA LYS A 149 18.10 -11.66 11.65
C LYS A 149 18.65 -10.97 10.41
N THR A 150 19.71 -11.54 9.83
CA THR A 150 20.21 -11.17 8.50
C THR A 150 19.56 -12.07 7.45
N MET A 151 18.81 -11.48 6.52
CA MET A 151 18.18 -12.19 5.41
C MET A 151 18.99 -11.97 4.13
N LYS A 152 19.32 -13.05 3.43
CA LYS A 152 20.05 -12.98 2.17
C LYS A 152 19.12 -12.58 1.02
N ILE A 153 19.56 -11.64 0.22
CA ILE A 153 18.86 -11.19 -0.98
C ILE A 153 19.52 -11.88 -2.18
N PRO A 154 18.75 -12.64 -3.00
CA PRO A 154 19.27 -13.27 -4.20
C PRO A 154 19.92 -12.28 -5.16
N GLU A 155 20.95 -12.73 -5.90
CA GLU A 155 21.76 -11.85 -6.78
C GLU A 155 20.97 -11.28 -7.97
N ASP A 156 19.88 -11.94 -8.37
CA ASP A 156 19.00 -11.50 -9.46
C ASP A 156 18.07 -10.34 -9.05
N ARG A 157 18.04 -9.97 -7.78
CA ARG A 157 17.14 -8.93 -7.27
C ARG A 157 17.64 -7.53 -7.59
N MET A 158 16.75 -6.71 -8.13
CA MET A 158 17.08 -5.35 -8.56
C MET A 158 17.08 -4.35 -7.40
N PRO A 159 17.84 -3.26 -7.50
CA PRO A 159 17.69 -2.14 -6.58
C PRO A 159 16.25 -1.61 -6.57
N GLY A 160 15.76 -1.19 -5.41
CA GLY A 160 14.40 -0.68 -5.25
C GLY A 160 14.02 -0.44 -3.80
N GLU A 161 12.77 -0.03 -3.57
CA GLU A 161 12.17 0.00 -2.24
C GLU A 161 11.66 -1.39 -1.87
N TYR A 162 12.12 -1.91 -0.74
CA TYR A 162 11.76 -3.25 -0.25
C TYR A 162 10.94 -3.07 1.02
N MET A 163 9.83 -3.80 1.11
CA MET A 163 8.96 -3.80 2.29
C MET A 163 9.36 -4.95 3.21
N VAL A 164 9.66 -4.65 4.46
CA VAL A 164 9.98 -5.62 5.51
C VAL A 164 8.81 -5.71 6.48
N SER A 165 8.28 -6.91 6.65
CA SER A 165 7.15 -7.23 7.52
C SER A 165 7.51 -8.31 8.53
N ALA A 166 6.81 -8.32 9.66
CA ALA A 166 6.95 -9.32 10.70
C ALA A 166 5.56 -9.75 11.18
N PHE A 167 5.32 -11.05 11.28
CA PHE A 167 4.02 -11.62 11.62
C PHE A 167 4.13 -12.64 12.74
N PHE A 168 3.27 -12.51 13.75
CA PHE A 168 3.11 -13.49 14.82
C PHE A 168 1.85 -14.33 14.55
N ASN A 169 2.05 -15.49 13.93
CA ASN A 169 0.97 -16.31 13.39
C ASN A 169 0.70 -17.56 14.23
N PHE A 170 -0.57 -17.90 14.41
CA PHE A 170 -1.03 -19.14 15.03
C PHE A 170 -1.66 -20.13 14.03
N ASP A 171 -1.96 -19.68 12.82
CA ASP A 171 -2.59 -20.50 11.78
C ASP A 171 -1.60 -21.07 10.74
N ASP A 172 -0.30 -20.87 10.95
CA ASP A 172 0.73 -21.58 10.18
C ASP A 172 0.91 -23.01 10.70
N LYS A 173 0.48 -23.98 9.90
CA LYS A 173 0.59 -25.41 10.20
C LYS A 173 2.00 -25.98 10.04
N GLN A 174 2.83 -25.36 9.20
CA GLN A 174 4.21 -25.79 8.95
C GLN A 174 5.14 -25.31 10.05
N HIS A 175 4.87 -24.12 10.59
CA HIS A 175 5.65 -23.49 11.66
C HIS A 175 4.74 -23.12 12.83
N PRO A 176 4.16 -24.10 13.53
CA PRO A 176 3.26 -23.82 14.65
C PRO A 176 3.99 -23.16 15.81
N GLN A 177 3.29 -22.31 16.56
CA GLN A 177 3.84 -21.73 17.78
C GLN A 177 4.21 -22.82 18.81
N PRO A 178 5.28 -22.62 19.61
CA PRO A 178 5.62 -23.53 20.70
C PRO A 178 4.52 -23.60 21.78
N GLU A 179 4.48 -24.70 22.53
CA GLU A 179 3.45 -24.93 23.56
C GLU A 179 3.46 -23.87 24.67
N GLU A 180 4.64 -23.37 25.06
CA GLU A 180 4.77 -22.30 26.05
C GLU A 180 4.08 -20.99 25.60
N ILE A 181 4.14 -20.72 24.29
CA ILE A 181 3.49 -19.57 23.67
C ILE A 181 1.98 -19.79 23.59
N LYS A 182 1.54 -21.00 23.22
CA LYS A 182 0.11 -21.38 23.23
C LYS A 182 -0.50 -21.34 24.64
N ASN A 183 0.25 -21.69 25.68
CA ASN A 183 -0.23 -21.56 27.06
C ASN A 183 -0.57 -20.10 27.40
N THR A 184 0.24 -19.17 26.90
CA THR A 184 0.06 -17.73 27.09
C THR A 184 -1.12 -17.21 26.27
N TYR A 185 -1.14 -17.44 24.95
CA TYR A 185 -2.07 -16.80 24.02
C TYR A 185 -3.26 -17.66 23.59
N GLY A 186 -3.33 -18.91 24.03
CA GLY A 186 -4.29 -19.89 23.55
C GLY A 186 -3.80 -20.68 22.34
N ASN A 187 -4.50 -21.78 22.02
CA ASN A 187 -4.07 -22.71 20.97
C ASN A 187 -4.11 -22.09 19.57
N LYS A 188 -4.91 -21.03 19.40
CA LYS A 188 -5.14 -20.33 18.15
C LYS A 188 -4.81 -18.84 18.24
N GLY A 189 -4.21 -18.40 19.35
CA GLY A 189 -3.95 -16.99 19.63
C GLY A 189 -5.19 -16.23 20.10
N GLU A 190 -6.27 -16.91 20.51
CA GLU A 190 -7.55 -16.31 20.88
C GLU A 190 -7.47 -15.31 22.06
N LYS A 191 -6.40 -15.35 22.86
CA LYS A 191 -6.16 -14.41 23.96
C LYS A 191 -5.32 -13.20 23.57
N ILE A 192 -4.84 -13.10 22.32
CA ILE A 192 -4.18 -11.89 21.83
C ILE A 192 -5.16 -10.72 21.94
N THR A 193 -4.60 -9.59 22.35
CA THR A 193 -5.22 -8.27 22.46
C THR A 193 -4.28 -7.22 21.87
N GLY A 194 -4.77 -6.00 21.67
CA GLY A 194 -3.93 -4.85 21.30
C GLY A 194 -4.21 -4.32 19.90
N ASP A 195 -3.48 -3.28 19.53
CA ASP A 195 -3.65 -2.58 18.24
C ASP A 195 -3.12 -3.39 17.04
N LEU A 196 -2.26 -4.39 17.29
CA LEU A 196 -1.64 -5.23 16.25
C LEU A 196 -2.46 -6.48 15.92
N GLU A 197 -3.55 -6.75 16.65
CA GLU A 197 -4.30 -8.00 16.49
C GLU A 197 -5.11 -8.04 15.19
N PHE A 198 -5.23 -9.23 14.62
CA PHE A 198 -6.19 -9.50 13.54
C PHE A 198 -6.71 -10.94 13.62
N PHE A 199 -7.94 -11.16 13.15
CA PHE A 199 -8.54 -12.49 13.12
C PHE A 199 -7.84 -13.39 12.09
N ASN A 200 -7.53 -14.62 12.50
CA ASN A 200 -6.91 -15.61 11.64
C ASN A 200 -7.92 -16.63 11.08
N SER A 201 -7.45 -17.56 10.26
CA SER A 201 -8.29 -18.51 9.53
C SER A 201 -8.89 -19.66 10.37
N ILE A 202 -8.58 -19.72 11.67
CA ILE A 202 -8.95 -20.84 12.54
C ILE A 202 -9.81 -20.42 13.75
N ASP A 203 -10.51 -19.29 13.70
CA ASP A 203 -11.26 -18.70 14.83
C ASP A 203 -10.37 -18.26 16.00
N GLY A 204 -9.16 -17.81 15.70
CA GLY A 204 -8.23 -17.22 16.66
C GLY A 204 -7.75 -15.85 16.19
N LYS A 205 -6.58 -15.44 16.69
CA LYS A 205 -5.95 -14.17 16.30
C LYS A 205 -4.46 -14.36 16.03
N ASN A 206 -3.94 -13.50 15.18
CA ASN A 206 -2.52 -13.29 14.94
C ASN A 206 -2.17 -11.84 15.32
N ALA A 207 -0.89 -11.46 15.24
CA ALA A 207 -0.48 -10.06 15.32
C ALA A 207 0.41 -9.65 14.14
N ASP A 208 0.09 -8.51 13.52
CA ASP A 208 0.83 -7.93 12.40
C ASP A 208 1.58 -6.69 12.85
N PHE A 209 2.86 -6.62 12.56
CA PHE A 209 3.70 -5.50 12.93
C PHE A 209 3.71 -4.48 11.80
N GLU A 210 3.66 -3.19 12.14
CA GLU A 210 3.73 -2.13 11.12
C GLU A 210 4.98 -2.34 10.23
N PRO A 211 4.78 -2.52 8.91
CA PRO A 211 5.88 -2.79 8.00
C PRO A 211 6.78 -1.56 7.84
N VAL A 212 8.03 -1.79 7.44
CA VAL A 212 8.97 -0.72 7.12
C VAL A 212 9.46 -0.86 5.69
N ASN A 213 9.47 0.25 4.95
CA ASN A 213 10.09 0.31 3.63
C ASN A 213 11.53 0.77 3.76
N ILE A 214 12.43 0.09 3.06
CA ILE A 214 13.85 0.44 3.02
C ILE A 214 14.38 0.43 1.58
N PRO A 215 15.27 1.37 1.23
CA PRO A 215 15.94 1.35 -0.06
C PRO A 215 17.04 0.30 -0.07
N TYR A 216 16.98 -0.61 -1.03
CA TYR A 216 17.97 -1.68 -1.25
C TYR A 216 18.75 -1.45 -2.56
N PRO A 217 20.08 -1.65 -2.56
CA PRO A 217 20.95 -1.93 -1.41
C PRO A 217 21.26 -0.66 -0.59
N SER A 218 20.99 0.52 -1.13
CA SER A 218 21.18 1.81 -0.47
C SER A 218 20.32 2.90 -1.12
N PRO A 219 20.04 4.01 -0.41
CA PRO A 219 19.28 5.13 -0.97
C PRO A 219 19.86 5.67 -2.29
N SER A 220 21.19 5.80 -2.39
CA SER A 220 21.84 6.37 -3.59
C SER A 220 21.71 5.47 -4.82
N VAL A 221 21.81 4.15 -4.64
CA VAL A 221 21.67 3.21 -5.76
C VAL A 221 20.21 3.15 -6.24
N VAL A 222 19.25 3.24 -5.32
CA VAL A 222 17.83 3.32 -5.70
C VAL A 222 17.55 4.59 -6.49
N GLU A 223 18.12 5.73 -6.08
CA GLU A 223 17.95 7.00 -6.80
C GLU A 223 18.61 7.01 -8.19
N GLU A 224 19.80 6.43 -8.31
CA GLU A 224 20.49 6.25 -9.60
C GLU A 224 19.65 5.37 -10.54
N LYS A 225 19.09 4.26 -10.02
CA LYS A 225 18.20 3.40 -10.79
C LYS A 225 16.92 4.12 -11.22
N LYS A 226 16.24 4.84 -10.32
CA LYS A 226 15.05 5.64 -10.66
C LYS A 226 15.34 6.64 -11.77
N THR A 227 16.50 7.30 -11.70
CA THR A 227 16.95 8.23 -12.76
C THR A 227 17.19 7.52 -14.08
N THR A 228 17.88 6.37 -14.07
CA THR A 228 18.14 5.58 -15.27
C THR A 228 16.86 5.05 -15.90
N ASP A 229 15.95 4.49 -15.10
CA ASP A 229 14.67 3.96 -15.56
C ASP A 229 13.79 5.08 -16.15
N PHE A 230 13.82 6.27 -15.54
CA PHE A 230 13.13 7.45 -16.05
C PHE A 230 13.70 7.91 -17.41
N GLU A 231 15.02 8.06 -17.52
CA GLU A 231 15.68 8.44 -18.78
C GLU A 231 15.38 7.43 -19.90
N ASN A 232 15.45 6.14 -19.60
CA ASN A 232 15.09 5.08 -20.54
C ASN A 232 13.63 5.16 -20.97
N SER A 233 12.70 5.42 -20.04
CA SER A 233 11.28 5.58 -20.36
C SER A 233 11.01 6.78 -21.29
N ILE A 234 11.76 7.87 -21.10
CA ILE A 234 11.69 9.04 -21.99
C ILE A 234 12.25 8.71 -23.38
N LEU A 235 13.37 8.00 -23.46
CA LEU A 235 13.97 7.57 -24.73
C LEU A 235 13.07 6.59 -25.49
N GLU A 236 12.49 5.61 -24.80
CA GLU A 236 11.53 4.67 -25.38
C GLU A 236 10.29 5.40 -25.92
N LEU A 237 9.75 6.38 -25.17
CA LEU A 237 8.64 7.19 -25.65
C LEU A 237 8.98 7.98 -26.93
N ILE A 238 10.20 8.50 -27.04
CA ILE A 238 10.69 9.17 -28.25
C ILE A 238 10.80 8.17 -29.41
N GLU A 239 11.38 7.00 -29.19
CA GLU A 239 11.54 5.96 -30.22
C GLU A 239 10.19 5.44 -30.73
N LEU A 240 9.28 5.08 -29.83
CA LEU A 240 7.93 4.61 -30.14
C LEU A 240 7.08 5.66 -30.88
N SER A 241 7.43 6.94 -30.77
CA SER A 241 6.74 8.01 -31.50
C SER A 241 7.00 7.98 -33.02
N GLY A 242 7.94 7.15 -33.50
CA GLY A 242 8.24 7.03 -34.92
C GLY A 242 8.78 8.31 -35.55
N GLY A 243 9.46 9.15 -34.76
CA GLY A 243 10.00 10.44 -35.20
C GLY A 243 9.02 11.62 -35.10
N ILE A 244 7.81 11.42 -34.57
CA ILE A 244 6.90 12.52 -34.25
C ILE A 244 7.48 13.37 -33.12
N ILE A 245 7.95 12.74 -32.05
CA ILE A 245 8.70 13.38 -30.97
C ILE A 245 10.18 13.31 -31.31
N THR A 246 10.85 14.44 -31.25
CA THR A 246 12.30 14.53 -31.50
C THR A 246 13.11 14.75 -30.23
N LYS A 247 12.49 15.33 -29.19
CA LYS A 247 13.13 15.60 -27.91
C LYS A 247 12.11 15.80 -26.80
N ILE A 248 12.43 15.35 -25.60
CA ILE A 248 11.72 15.69 -24.35
C ILE A 248 12.76 16.17 -23.36
N TYR A 249 12.51 17.31 -22.72
CA TYR A 249 13.44 17.88 -21.74
C TYR A 249 12.68 18.81 -20.77
N PRO A 250 13.19 19.01 -19.55
CA PRO A 250 12.55 19.92 -18.62
C PRO A 250 12.93 21.37 -18.96
N ALA A 251 12.01 22.30 -18.76
CA ALA A 251 12.30 23.72 -18.90
C ALA A 251 13.06 24.27 -17.67
N GLU A 252 12.91 23.60 -16.52
CA GLU A 252 13.49 23.92 -15.22
C GLU A 252 14.20 22.68 -14.64
N GLU A 253 14.86 22.80 -13.48
CA GLU A 253 15.60 21.65 -12.91
C GLU A 253 14.66 20.53 -12.40
N ASP A 254 13.47 20.89 -11.91
CA ASP A 254 12.56 19.98 -11.19
C ASP A 254 11.51 19.31 -12.08
N TRP A 255 11.65 19.34 -13.41
CA TRP A 255 10.69 18.74 -14.37
C TRP A 255 9.21 19.15 -14.20
N SER A 256 8.91 20.17 -13.39
CA SER A 256 7.55 20.69 -13.21
C SER A 256 6.97 21.26 -14.51
N ILE A 257 7.85 21.73 -15.39
CA ILE A 257 7.54 22.14 -16.77
C ILE A 257 8.36 21.28 -17.73
N VAL A 258 7.67 20.57 -18.62
CA VAL A 258 8.30 19.70 -19.62
C VAL A 258 8.05 20.25 -21.01
N LYS A 259 9.07 20.28 -21.85
CA LYS A 259 8.98 20.63 -23.27
C LYS A 259 9.15 19.39 -24.14
N VAL A 260 8.18 19.16 -25.00
CA VAL A 260 8.15 18.10 -26.01
C VAL A 260 8.32 18.74 -27.38
N VAL A 261 9.44 18.46 -28.04
CA VAL A 261 9.71 18.95 -29.39
C VAL A 261 9.11 17.98 -30.38
N VAL A 262 8.17 18.45 -31.19
CA VAL A 262 7.52 17.66 -32.24
C VAL A 262 8.03 18.04 -33.63
N SER A 263 8.03 17.07 -34.55
CA SER A 263 8.44 17.29 -35.93
C SER A 263 7.41 18.08 -36.74
N ASP A 264 7.82 18.51 -37.93
CA ASP A 264 6.98 19.28 -38.86
C ASP A 264 5.72 18.52 -39.32
N THR A 265 5.65 17.20 -39.08
CA THR A 265 4.43 16.42 -39.28
C THR A 265 3.23 17.03 -38.56
N TRP A 266 3.47 17.72 -37.44
CA TRP A 266 2.45 18.47 -36.72
C TRP A 266 1.64 19.40 -37.62
N TYR A 267 2.28 20.14 -38.55
CA TYR A 267 1.57 21.14 -39.35
C TYR A 267 0.61 20.54 -40.37
N ILE A 268 0.81 19.27 -40.75
CA ILE A 268 -0.02 18.55 -41.71
C ILE A 268 -1.01 17.59 -41.06
N SER A 269 -0.90 17.32 -39.75
CA SER A 269 -1.84 16.49 -38.99
C SER A 269 -3.21 17.16 -38.80
N ALA A 270 -4.27 16.36 -38.73
CA ALA A 270 -5.60 16.86 -38.45
C ALA A 270 -5.74 17.32 -36.98
N ASP A 271 -6.63 18.30 -36.74
CA ASP A 271 -6.81 18.89 -35.39
C ASP A 271 -7.16 17.83 -34.32
N HIS A 272 -7.99 16.85 -34.64
CA HIS A 272 -8.35 15.77 -33.70
C HIS A 272 -7.19 14.80 -33.41
N GLU A 273 -6.27 14.59 -34.36
CA GLU A 273 -5.07 13.77 -34.15
C GLU A 273 -4.10 14.49 -33.21
N LYS A 274 -3.94 15.81 -33.41
CA LYS A 274 -3.13 16.67 -32.53
C LYS A 274 -3.66 16.62 -31.09
N GLU A 275 -4.97 16.78 -30.91
CA GLU A 275 -5.62 16.73 -29.59
C GLU A 275 -5.38 15.40 -28.88
N ARG A 276 -5.66 14.27 -29.57
CA ARG A 276 -5.42 12.95 -29.01
C ARG A 276 -3.95 12.71 -28.66
N PHE A 277 -3.05 13.14 -29.53
CA PHE A 277 -1.61 12.99 -29.33
C PHE A 277 -1.14 13.71 -28.08
N VAL A 278 -1.49 15.00 -27.92
CA VAL A 278 -1.01 15.79 -26.78
C VAL A 278 -1.60 15.31 -25.46
N GLU A 279 -2.84 14.83 -25.45
CA GLU A 279 -3.44 14.24 -24.25
C GLU A 279 -2.74 12.95 -23.83
N GLN A 280 -2.52 12.03 -24.79
CA GLN A 280 -1.88 10.75 -24.49
C GLN A 280 -0.41 10.92 -24.08
N VAL A 281 0.36 11.67 -24.87
CA VAL A 281 1.79 11.89 -24.60
C VAL A 281 1.97 12.72 -23.34
N GLY A 282 1.19 13.79 -23.20
CA GLY A 282 1.24 14.66 -22.03
C GLY A 282 0.96 13.92 -20.73
N GLY A 283 -0.10 13.12 -20.69
CA GLY A 283 -0.43 12.31 -19.51
C GLY A 283 0.56 11.18 -19.23
N THR A 284 1.20 10.63 -20.28
CA THR A 284 2.27 9.63 -20.11
C THR A 284 3.51 10.24 -19.47
N ILE A 285 3.94 11.40 -19.97
CA ILE A 285 5.09 12.13 -19.42
C ILE A 285 4.84 12.54 -17.96
N GLU A 286 3.65 13.05 -17.64
CA GLU A 286 3.26 13.38 -16.27
C GLU A 286 3.43 12.18 -15.33
N LYS A 287 2.94 11.00 -15.74
CA LYS A 287 3.11 9.76 -14.95
C LYS A 287 4.56 9.38 -14.77
N TYR A 288 5.40 9.50 -15.81
CA TYR A 288 6.82 9.19 -15.69
C TYR A 288 7.56 10.15 -14.76
N VAL A 289 7.29 11.46 -14.87
CA VAL A 289 7.92 12.48 -14.05
C VAL A 289 7.55 12.34 -12.57
N ILE A 290 6.25 12.14 -12.27
CA ILE A 290 5.76 11.94 -10.90
C ILE A 290 6.26 10.60 -10.35
N GLY A 291 6.17 9.52 -11.13
CA GLY A 291 6.60 8.18 -10.72
C GLY A 291 8.10 8.09 -10.41
N ALA A 292 8.91 8.88 -11.12
CA ALA A 292 10.34 9.00 -10.88
C ALA A 292 10.71 9.95 -9.72
N GLY A 293 9.73 10.63 -9.10
CA GLY A 293 9.97 11.59 -8.02
C GLY A 293 10.74 12.84 -8.48
N LYS A 294 10.65 13.21 -9.77
CA LYS A 294 11.35 14.40 -10.29
C LYS A 294 10.68 15.71 -9.87
N THR A 295 9.39 15.66 -9.52
CA THR A 295 8.64 16.77 -8.91
C THR A 295 7.60 16.24 -7.92
N ASP A 296 7.28 17.04 -6.89
CA ASP A 296 6.17 16.80 -5.96
C ASP A 296 4.86 17.49 -6.41
N GLY A 297 4.93 18.26 -7.50
CA GLY A 297 3.85 19.13 -7.97
C GLY A 297 3.12 18.63 -9.21
N VAL A 298 2.38 19.56 -9.82
CA VAL A 298 1.71 19.32 -11.10
C VAL A 298 2.74 19.42 -12.22
N VAL A 299 2.71 18.48 -13.15
CA VAL A 299 3.55 18.50 -14.35
C VAL A 299 2.82 19.21 -15.47
N HIS A 300 3.43 20.26 -16.02
CA HIS A 300 2.91 20.99 -17.17
C HIS A 300 3.71 20.66 -18.42
N THR A 301 3.12 19.87 -19.32
CA THR A 301 3.74 19.48 -20.59
C THR A 301 3.38 20.48 -21.68
N TYR A 302 4.38 21.07 -22.32
CA TYR A 302 4.25 21.99 -23.45
C TYR A 302 4.77 21.31 -24.71
N PHE A 303 4.05 21.45 -25.82
CA PHE A 303 4.48 20.95 -27.12
C PHE A 303 5.00 22.12 -27.94
N VAL A 304 6.20 21.98 -28.50
CA VAL A 304 6.90 23.02 -29.26
C VAL A 304 7.46 22.47 -30.57
N ASP A 305 7.65 23.32 -31.57
CA ASP A 305 8.42 22.95 -32.77
C ASP A 305 9.94 22.99 -32.52
N SER A 306 10.71 22.63 -33.54
CA SER A 306 12.19 22.65 -33.50
C SER A 306 12.79 24.04 -33.29
N TYR A 307 12.02 25.11 -33.52
CA TYR A 307 12.39 26.51 -33.29
C TYR A 307 11.93 27.03 -31.92
N GLY A 308 11.23 26.21 -31.13
CA GLY A 308 10.70 26.57 -29.82
C GLY A 308 9.35 27.31 -29.86
N LYS A 309 8.66 27.38 -31.01
CA LYS A 309 7.30 27.92 -31.09
C LYS A 309 6.36 26.96 -30.38
N GLU A 310 5.56 27.46 -29.44
CA GLU A 310 4.54 26.67 -28.78
C GLU A 310 3.42 26.26 -29.75
N LEU A 311 3.15 24.96 -29.79
CA LEU A 311 2.16 24.30 -30.64
C LEU A 311 0.96 23.81 -29.83
N ALA A 312 1.18 23.39 -28.58
CA ALA A 312 0.10 23.10 -27.64
C ALA A 312 0.51 23.39 -26.20
N THR A 313 -0.45 23.87 -25.41
CA THR A 313 -0.24 24.24 -24.00
C THR A 313 -1.29 23.58 -23.11
N PRO A 314 -0.95 23.17 -21.88
CA PRO A 314 -1.91 22.56 -20.97
C PRO A 314 -2.94 23.60 -20.51
N LYS A 315 -4.19 23.17 -20.32
CA LYS A 315 -5.27 24.01 -19.76
C LYS A 315 -5.38 23.79 -18.25
N ILE A 316 -5.80 24.83 -17.52
CA ILE A 316 -5.97 24.81 -16.06
C ILE A 316 -6.99 23.73 -15.60
N LEU A 317 -8.01 23.44 -16.42
CA LEU A 317 -9.07 22.47 -16.11
C LEU A 317 -8.87 21.11 -16.82
N GLY A 318 -7.65 20.82 -17.27
CA GLY A 318 -7.33 19.60 -18.00
C GLY A 318 -7.46 19.73 -19.53
N GLY A 319 -6.77 18.83 -20.23
CA GLY A 319 -6.63 18.83 -21.68
C GLY A 319 -5.69 19.93 -22.20
N TYR A 320 -5.67 20.09 -23.51
CA TYR A 320 -4.71 20.97 -24.20
C TYR A 320 -5.39 22.03 -25.05
N LYS A 321 -4.72 23.18 -25.19
CA LYS A 321 -5.05 24.21 -26.17
C LYS A 321 -4.06 24.09 -27.34
N ILE A 322 -4.56 23.66 -28.50
CA ILE A 322 -3.80 23.64 -29.75
C ILE A 322 -3.65 25.06 -30.29
N LYS A 323 -2.42 25.44 -30.66
CA LYS A 323 -2.09 26.73 -31.28
C LYS A 323 -1.99 26.55 -32.79
N ARG A 324 -2.53 27.52 -33.53
CA ARG A 324 -2.52 27.60 -34.99
C ARG A 324 -1.39 28.54 -35.44
#